data_AF-A0A1G1KYC5-F1
#
_entry.id   AF-A0A1G1KYC5-F1
#
_cell.length_a   1.000
_cell.length_b   1.000
_cell.length_c   1.000
_cell.angle_alpha   90.00
_cell.angle_beta   90.00
_cell.angle_gamma   90.00
#
_symmetry.space_group_name_H-M   'P 1'
#
loop_
_entity.id
_entity.type
_entity.pdbx_description
1 polymer ?
#
loop_
_entity_poly.entity_id
_entity_poly.type
_entity_poly.pdbx_seq_one_letter_code
_entity_poly.pdbx_strand_id
1 'polypeptide(L)'
;MFHDDEDLKNETVEKSELLFNQLLLEIRFLLNKDMQVLNDEDIHKVKSLLYAGIEKIGFKIERFASIQRLLRELFAIIAMAKDARNCEKNVGFQIVKDLEERYTAELCDLSLPPEDVSS
;
A
#
# COMPACT_ATOMS: atom_id res chain seq x y z
N MET A 1 -32.79 14.66 -4.81
CA MET A 1 -31.75 14.50 -5.84
C MET A 1 -30.42 14.55 -5.11
N PHE A 2 -30.03 13.43 -4.50
CA PHE A 2 -28.83 13.28 -3.65
C PHE A 2 -28.36 11.81 -3.67
N HIS A 3 -28.33 11.17 -4.84
CA HIS A 3 -27.78 9.81 -4.99
C HIS A 3 -26.39 9.82 -5.67
N ASP A 4 -26.01 10.90 -6.36
CA ASP A 4 -24.77 10.94 -7.14
C ASP A 4 -23.47 11.03 -6.30
N ASP A 5 -23.54 11.49 -5.06
CA ASP A 5 -22.36 11.63 -4.17
C ASP A 5 -21.91 10.32 -3.52
N GLU A 6 -22.81 9.34 -3.38
CA GLU A 6 -22.53 8.06 -2.71
C GLU A 6 -21.88 7.06 -3.68
N ASP A 7 -22.38 7.00 -4.92
CA ASP A 7 -21.82 6.19 -5.99
C ASP A 7 -20.39 6.63 -6.37
N LEU A 8 -20.13 7.94 -6.42
CA LEU A 8 -18.81 8.49 -6.76
C LEU A 8 -17.77 8.21 -5.65
N LYS A 9 -18.20 8.22 -4.38
CA LYS A 9 -17.36 7.85 -3.24
C LYS A 9 -17.02 6.36 -3.26
N ASN A 10 -17.99 5.49 -3.53
CA ASN A 10 -17.77 4.05 -3.63
C ASN A 10 -16.81 3.70 -4.76
N GLU A 11 -16.99 4.25 -5.96
CA GLU A 11 -16.11 3.99 -7.11
C GLU A 11 -14.66 4.46 -6.84
N THR A 12 -14.50 5.56 -6.10
CA THR A 12 -13.18 6.09 -5.71
C THR A 12 -12.48 5.22 -4.67
N VAL A 13 -13.24 4.60 -3.76
CA VAL A 13 -12.72 3.66 -2.75
C VAL A 13 -12.27 2.36 -3.42
N GLU A 14 -13.10 1.77 -4.27
CA GLU A 14 -12.77 0.53 -5.00
C GLU A 14 -11.52 0.67 -5.88
N LYS A 15 -11.40 1.80 -6.61
CA LYS A 15 -10.20 2.09 -7.41
C LYS A 15 -8.94 2.22 -6.55
N SER A 16 -9.07 2.73 -5.34
CA SER A 16 -7.93 2.88 -4.42
C SER A 16 -7.47 1.54 -3.84
N GLU A 17 -8.41 0.65 -3.53
CA GLU A 17 -8.12 -0.73 -3.11
C GLU A 17 -7.44 -1.54 -4.20
N LEU A 18 -7.95 -1.45 -5.44
CA LEU A 18 -7.35 -2.13 -6.59
C LEU A 18 -5.90 -1.69 -6.82
N LEU A 19 -5.62 -0.39 -6.73
CA LEU A 19 -4.26 0.15 -6.84
C LEU A 19 -3.34 -0.34 -5.71
N PHE A 20 -3.85 -0.41 -4.48
CA PHE A 20 -3.07 -0.89 -3.33
C PHE A 20 -2.73 -2.39 -3.45
N ASN A 21 -3.70 -3.20 -3.85
CA ASN A 21 -3.48 -4.63 -4.10
C ASN A 21 -2.48 -4.86 -5.25
N GLN A 22 -2.60 -4.09 -6.33
CA GLN A 22 -1.65 -4.14 -7.44
C GLN A 22 -0.23 -3.77 -6.99
N LEU A 23 -0.10 -2.73 -6.15
CA LEU A 23 1.17 -2.32 -5.57
C LEU A 23 1.83 -3.45 -4.77
N LEU A 24 1.08 -4.09 -3.87
CA LEU A 24 1.61 -5.17 -3.04
C LEU A 24 2.06 -6.37 -3.88
N LEU A 25 1.30 -6.73 -4.92
CA LEU A 25 1.65 -7.81 -5.84
C LEU A 25 2.96 -7.52 -6.59
N GLU A 26 3.10 -6.31 -7.14
CA GLU A 26 4.32 -5.91 -7.87
C GLU A 26 5.54 -5.88 -6.95
N ILE A 27 5.38 -5.44 -5.69
CA ILE A 27 6.47 -5.44 -4.72
C ILE A 27 6.84 -6.88 -4.32
N ARG A 28 5.86 -7.76 -4.08
CA ARG A 28 6.12 -9.19 -3.81
C ARG A 28 6.86 -9.85 -4.97
N PHE A 29 6.47 -9.54 -6.20
CA PHE A 29 7.15 -10.03 -7.39
C PHE A 29 8.60 -9.56 -7.44
N LEU A 30 8.84 -8.28 -7.16
CA LEU A 30 10.17 -7.67 -7.20
C LEU A 30 11.08 -8.20 -6.08
N LEU A 31 10.55 -8.41 -4.87
CA LEU A 31 11.28 -9.02 -3.76
C LEU A 31 11.61 -10.51 -3.99
N ASN A 32 10.76 -11.24 -4.73
CA ASN A 32 11.00 -12.63 -5.11
C ASN A 32 12.01 -12.77 -6.25
N LYS A 33 12.18 -11.75 -7.09
CA LYS A 33 13.23 -11.75 -8.10
C LYS A 33 14.60 -11.68 -7.44
N ASP A 34 15.57 -12.32 -8.08
CA ASP A 34 16.96 -12.07 -7.73
C ASP A 34 17.28 -10.60 -8.04
N MET A 35 17.71 -9.85 -7.04
CA MET A 35 17.85 -8.39 -7.18
C MET A 35 18.97 -8.02 -8.14
N GLN A 36 19.92 -8.94 -8.37
CA GLN A 36 20.98 -8.79 -9.37
C GLN A 36 20.46 -8.91 -10.81
N VAL A 37 19.25 -9.45 -11.01
CA VAL A 37 18.61 -9.64 -12.32
C VAL A 37 17.55 -8.57 -12.59
N LEU A 38 17.27 -7.69 -11.63
CA LEU A 38 16.33 -6.59 -11.83
C LEU A 38 16.90 -5.56 -12.79
N ASN A 39 16.12 -5.26 -13.83
CA ASN A 39 16.39 -4.13 -14.70
C ASN A 39 15.93 -2.83 -14.02
N ASP A 40 16.48 -1.71 -14.47
CA ASP A 40 16.13 -0.40 -13.90
C ASP A 40 14.65 -0.06 -14.12
N GLU A 41 14.04 -0.59 -15.17
CA GLU A 41 12.62 -0.38 -15.50
C GLU A 41 11.68 -0.99 -14.45
N ASP A 42 11.93 -2.22 -13.99
CA ASP A 42 11.19 -2.89 -12.91
C ASP A 42 11.26 -2.07 -11.61
N ILE A 43 12.47 -1.60 -11.27
CA ILE A 43 12.70 -0.77 -10.08
C ILE A 43 11.96 0.58 -10.20
N HIS A 44 12.03 1.22 -11.37
CA HIS A 44 11.34 2.48 -11.63
C HIS A 44 9.82 2.33 -11.57
N LYS A 45 9.27 1.27 -12.15
CA LYS A 45 7.83 0.97 -12.11
C LYS A 45 7.34 0.87 -10.67
N VAL A 46 8.03 0.10 -9.84
CA VAL A 46 7.62 -0.09 -8.43
C VAL A 46 7.81 1.18 -7.61
N LYS A 47 8.86 1.98 -7.85
CA LYS A 47 8.99 3.30 -7.23
C LYS A 47 7.81 4.21 -7.58
N SER A 48 7.39 4.26 -8.84
CA SER A 48 6.24 5.05 -9.27
C SER A 48 4.93 4.58 -8.62
N LEU A 49 4.74 3.27 -8.51
CA LEU A 49 3.60 2.70 -7.80
C LEU A 49 3.62 3.10 -6.31
N LEU A 50 4.76 3.02 -5.64
CA LEU A 50 4.93 3.45 -4.25
C LEU A 50 4.63 4.94 -4.06
N TYR A 51 5.09 5.81 -4.97
CA TYR A 51 4.74 7.22 -4.95
C TYR A 51 3.24 7.43 -5.07
N ALA A 52 2.59 6.77 -6.04
CA ALA A 52 1.14 6.85 -6.22
C ALA A 52 0.37 6.33 -5.00
N GLY A 53 0.83 5.23 -4.38
CA GLY A 53 0.24 4.68 -3.17
C GLY A 53 0.37 5.63 -1.97
N ILE A 54 1.57 6.19 -1.74
CA ILE A 54 1.82 7.17 -0.68
C ILE A 54 0.99 8.43 -0.90
N GLU A 55 0.87 8.93 -2.12
CA GLU A 55 0.07 10.11 -2.44
C GLU A 55 -1.42 9.84 -2.19
N LYS A 56 -1.96 8.74 -2.72
CA LYS A 56 -3.37 8.36 -2.55
C LYS A 56 -3.76 8.12 -1.09
N ILE A 57 -2.90 7.47 -0.32
CA ILE A 57 -3.09 7.27 1.13
C ILE A 57 -2.81 8.56 1.91
N GLY A 58 -1.90 9.40 1.41
CA GLY A 58 -1.58 10.75 1.89
C GLY A 58 -2.80 11.67 2.03
N PHE A 59 -3.76 11.54 1.11
CA PHE A 59 -5.00 12.31 1.13
C PHE A 59 -6.01 11.84 2.18
N LYS A 60 -5.85 10.64 2.76
CA LYS A 60 -6.72 10.09 3.79
C LYS A 60 -6.05 10.14 5.19
N ILE A 61 -5.97 11.32 5.81
CA ILE A 61 -5.96 11.57 7.29
C ILE A 61 -4.86 10.87 8.16
N GLU A 62 -4.55 11.46 9.32
CA GLU A 62 -3.60 10.97 10.36
C GLU A 62 -3.70 9.46 10.71
N ARG A 63 -4.87 8.83 10.50
CA ARG A 63 -5.13 7.41 10.76
C ARG A 63 -4.21 6.48 9.94
N PHE A 64 -3.76 6.91 8.77
CA PHE A 64 -2.90 6.12 7.89
C PHE A 64 -1.39 6.38 8.07
N ALA A 65 -0.97 7.13 9.10
CA ALA A 65 0.45 7.43 9.33
C ALA A 65 1.33 6.17 9.44
N SER A 66 0.79 5.09 10.01
CA SER A 66 1.54 3.84 10.14
C SER A 66 1.74 3.13 8.79
N ILE A 67 0.73 3.15 7.92
CA ILE A 67 0.79 2.63 6.55
C ILE A 67 1.76 3.46 5.70
N GLN A 68 1.70 4.80 5.81
CA GLN A 68 2.64 5.68 5.13
C GLN A 68 4.09 5.45 5.55
N ARG A 69 4.34 5.20 6.84
CA ARG A 69 5.68 4.86 7.35
C ARG A 69 6.18 3.56 6.71
N LEU A 70 5.36 2.51 6.71
CA LEU A 70 5.71 1.22 6.10
C LEU A 70 5.99 1.35 4.60
N LEU A 71 5.20 2.13 3.85
CA LEU A 71 5.44 2.39 2.43
C LEU A 71 6.78 3.11 2.19
N ARG A 72 7.16 4.05 3.06
CA ARG A 72 8.46 4.74 2.98
C ARG A 72 9.64 3.81 3.29
N GLU A 73 9.48 2.93 4.28
CA GLU A 73 10.51 1.93 4.60
C GLU A 73 10.68 0.93 3.43
N LEU A 74 9.58 0.52 2.81
CA LEU A 74 9.58 -0.33 1.62
C LEU A 74 10.24 0.36 0.43
N PHE A 75 9.99 1.66 0.24
CA PHE A 75 10.65 2.48 -0.76
C PHE A 75 12.17 2.53 -0.56
N ALA A 76 12.65 2.65 0.68
CA ALA A 76 14.09 2.65 0.96
C ALA A 76 14.74 1.30 0.57
N ILE A 77 14.08 0.18 0.85
CA ILE A 77 14.55 -1.16 0.48
C ILE A 77 14.63 -1.30 -1.04
N ILE A 78 13.60 -0.86 -1.76
CA ILE A 78 13.56 -0.91 -3.24
C ILE A 78 14.53 0.09 -3.87
N ALA A 79 14.77 1.23 -3.24
CA ALA A 79 15.79 2.18 -3.70
C ALA A 79 17.20 1.59 -3.63
N MET A 80 17.45 0.71 -2.65
CA MET A 80 18.69 -0.04 -2.49
C MET A 80 18.63 -1.44 -3.11
N ALA A 81 17.62 -1.74 -3.94
CA ALA A 81 17.35 -3.08 -4.45
C ALA A 81 18.60 -3.81 -4.99
N LYS A 82 19.40 -3.14 -5.82
CA LYS A 82 20.62 -3.72 -6.42
C LYS A 82 21.69 -4.12 -5.41
N ASP A 83 21.71 -3.50 -4.23
CA ASP A 83 22.66 -3.75 -3.14
C ASP A 83 22.01 -4.47 -1.94
N ALA A 84 20.72 -4.76 -2.02
CA ALA A 84 19.95 -5.36 -0.93
C ALA A 84 20.38 -6.83 -0.74
N ARG A 85 20.81 -7.18 0.47
CA ARG A 85 21.12 -8.56 0.85
C ARG A 85 19.82 -9.29 1.24
N ASN A 86 19.93 -10.59 1.45
CA ASN A 86 18.79 -11.43 1.83
C ASN A 86 18.08 -10.97 3.11
N CYS A 87 18.80 -10.33 4.05
CA CYS A 87 18.18 -9.75 5.23
C CYS A 87 17.26 -8.58 4.90
N GLU A 88 17.67 -7.67 4.00
CA GLU A 88 16.86 -6.54 3.57
C GLU A 88 15.62 -7.02 2.78
N LYS A 89 15.75 -8.12 2.01
CA LYS A 89 14.59 -8.79 1.36
C LYS A 89 13.57 -9.30 2.37
N ASN A 90 14.04 -10.00 3.41
CA ASN A 90 13.16 -10.51 4.45
C ASN A 90 12.42 -9.39 5.19
N VAL A 91 13.10 -8.27 5.45
CA VAL A 91 12.46 -7.06 6.00
C VAL A 91 11.40 -6.53 5.03
N GLY A 92 11.70 -6.47 3.73
CA GLY A 92 10.71 -6.08 2.72
C GLY A 92 9.47 -6.97 2.72
N PHE A 93 9.63 -8.29 2.81
CA PHE A 93 8.50 -9.22 2.90
C PHE A 93 7.68 -9.03 4.18
N GLN A 94 8.32 -8.78 5.31
CA GLN A 94 7.61 -8.47 6.56
C GLN A 94 6.82 -7.16 6.44
N ILE A 95 7.40 -6.12 5.86
CA ILE A 95 6.70 -4.84 5.66
C ILE A 95 5.48 -4.99 4.74
N VAL A 96 5.59 -5.79 3.68
CA VAL A 96 4.43 -6.10 2.80
C VAL A 96 3.33 -6.81 3.57
N LYS A 97 3.68 -7.77 4.43
CA LYS A 97 2.72 -8.49 5.26
C LYS A 97 2.04 -7.54 6.27
N ASP A 98 2.81 -6.69 6.93
CA ASP A 98 2.28 -5.69 7.87
C ASP A 98 1.36 -4.68 7.16
N LEU A 99 1.65 -4.33 5.90
CA LEU A 99 0.81 -3.47 5.09
C LEU A 99 -0.53 -4.13 4.75
N GLU A 100 -0.54 -5.40 4.38
CA GLU A 100 -1.76 -6.17 4.13
C GLU A 100 -2.63 -6.23 5.39
N GLU A 101 -2.04 -6.64 6.53
CA GLU A 101 -2.77 -6.78 7.79
C GLU A 101 -3.39 -5.45 8.25
N ARG A 102 -2.62 -4.35 8.18
CA ARG A 102 -3.10 -3.02 8.59
C ARG A 102 -4.13 -2.47 7.62
N TYR A 103 -3.94 -2.66 6.32
CA TYR A 103 -4.90 -2.19 5.33
C TYR A 103 -6.24 -2.92 5.47
N THR A 104 -6.22 -4.24 5.66
CA THR A 104 -7.44 -5.02 5.94
C THR A 104 -8.11 -4.58 7.25
N ALA A 105 -7.33 -4.34 8.32
CA ALA A 105 -7.88 -3.86 9.58
C ALA A 105 -8.56 -2.48 9.45
N GLU A 106 -7.92 -1.53 8.76
CA GLU A 106 -8.49 -0.19 8.52
C GLU A 106 -9.74 -0.23 7.63
N LEU A 107 -9.82 -1.17 6.67
CA LEU A 107 -11.03 -1.39 5.87
C LEU A 107 -12.17 -2.02 6.67
N CYS A 108 -11.87 -2.99 7.54
CA CYS A 108 -12.87 -3.58 8.43
C CYS A 108 -13.45 -2.53 9.41
N ASP A 109 -12.63 -1.59 9.87
CA ASP A 109 -13.05 -0.50 10.77
C ASP A 109 -13.97 0.53 10.08
N LEU A 110 -13.93 0.61 8.74
CA LEU A 110 -14.85 1.44 7.94
C LEU A 110 -16.19 0.76 7.64
N SER A 111 -16.26 -0.57 7.79
CA SER A 111 -17.48 -1.36 7.54
C SER A 111 -18.37 -1.53 8.78
N LEU A 112 -17.92 -1.10 9.96
CA LEU A 112 -18.77 -1.09 11.14
C LEU A 112 -19.67 0.16 11.08
N PRO A 113 -21.01 0.00 11.06
CA PRO A 113 -21.87 1.16 11.28
C PRO A 113 -21.49 1.79 12.62
N PRO A 114 -21.55 3.13 12.76
CA PRO A 114 -21.36 3.74 14.07
C PRO A 114 -22.33 3.04 15.01
N GLU A 115 -21.81 2.44 16.09
CA GLU A 115 -22.66 1.95 17.15
C GLU A 115 -23.56 3.13 17.54
N ASP A 116 -24.87 2.98 17.27
CA ASP A 116 -25.90 3.86 17.76
C ASP A 116 -25.77 3.83 19.28
N VAL A 117 -25.04 4.79 19.83
CA VAL A 117 -24.91 4.99 21.28
C VAL A 117 -26.23 5.61 21.74
N SER A 118 -27.28 4.80 21.70
CA SER A 118 -28.54 5.05 22.40
C SER A 118 -28.46 4.37 23.75
N SER A 119 -28.14 5.13 24.79
CA SER A 119 -28.51 4.86 26.18
C SER A 119 -28.60 6.16 26.97
#